data_AF-A0AAW9KXN7-F1
#
_entry.id   AF-A0AAW9KXN7-F1
#
_cell.length_a   1.000
_cell.length_b   1.000
_cell.length_c   1.000
_cell.angle_alpha   90.00
_cell.angle_beta   90.00
_cell.angle_gamma   90.00
#
_symmetry.space_group_name_H-M   'P 1'
#
loop_
_entity.id
_entity.type
_entity.pdbx_description
1 polymer ?
#
loop_
_entity_poly.entity_id
_entity_poly.type
_entity_poly.pdbx_seq_one_letter_code
_entity_poly.pdbx_strand_id
1 'polypeptide(L)'
;MYLPSSADDDFGAEGEEEDEDASHGFSALTEELREEEANEPTVGSEEDSQAYALFETNHPSVTLNEDDSEVERIHVVERMVRRYRHRWGIENGYKQIKTFRVRTTSKRHTYRFFNFLFACVLYNVWRLVDLLVKLAVEGEITTYAPRVDANQFVTVAKKYYDLDPPD
;
A
#
# COMPACT_ATOMS: atom_id res chain seq x y z
N MET A 1 -73.13 -28.36 36.82
CA MET A 1 -72.19 -27.88 37.86
C MET A 1 -70.79 -28.11 37.29
N TYR A 2 -69.98 -27.05 37.25
CA TYR A 2 -68.63 -26.92 36.67
C TYR A 2 -68.48 -26.69 35.14
N LEU A 3 -68.29 -25.41 34.80
CA LEU A 3 -67.42 -24.88 33.73
C LEU A 3 -66.01 -24.63 34.34
N PRO A 4 -65.03 -24.04 33.62
CA PRO A 4 -64.23 -24.56 32.50
C PRO A 4 -62.71 -24.33 32.76
N SER A 5 -61.81 -24.72 31.85
CA SER A 5 -60.52 -24.02 31.71
C SER A 5 -60.06 -24.07 30.27
N SER A 6 -60.05 -22.89 29.68
CA SER A 6 -59.55 -22.49 28.37
C SER A 6 -58.03 -22.62 28.25
N ALA A 7 -57.57 -22.87 27.02
CA ALA A 7 -56.39 -22.30 26.35
C ALA A 7 -56.02 -23.27 25.22
N ASP A 8 -56.45 -23.02 23.99
CA ASP A 8 -55.92 -22.05 23.01
C ASP A 8 -54.99 -22.77 22.02
N ASP A 9 -55.33 -22.54 20.75
CA ASP A 9 -54.84 -23.18 19.56
C ASP A 9 -53.35 -22.94 19.28
N ASP A 10 -52.74 -23.98 18.71
CA ASP A 10 -51.48 -24.03 18.00
C ASP A 10 -51.54 -23.21 16.68
N PHE A 11 -50.61 -22.28 16.44
CA PHE A 11 -49.86 -22.21 15.18
C PHE A 11 -48.73 -21.17 15.16
N GLY A 12 -47.51 -21.69 14.98
CA GLY A 12 -46.33 -21.18 14.26
C GLY A 12 -46.05 -19.68 14.08
N ALA A 13 -44.89 -19.25 14.58
CA ALA A 13 -43.98 -18.36 13.88
C ALA A 13 -42.54 -18.67 14.34
N GLU A 14 -41.77 -19.35 13.48
CA GLU A 14 -40.31 -19.41 13.59
C GLU A 14 -39.78 -17.97 13.38
N GLY A 15 -39.14 -17.42 14.41
CA GLY A 15 -38.38 -16.19 14.35
C GLY A 15 -36.98 -16.48 14.86
N GLU A 16 -36.02 -16.40 13.95
CA GLU A 16 -34.58 -16.41 14.21
C GLU A 16 -34.27 -15.27 15.20
N GLU A 17 -33.78 -15.58 16.40
CA GLU A 17 -33.18 -14.56 17.27
C GLU A 17 -31.66 -14.72 17.25
N GLU A 18 -31.05 -13.58 16.94
CA GLU A 18 -29.72 -13.35 16.41
C GLU A 18 -28.63 -13.52 17.48
N ASP A 19 -27.46 -13.96 17.03
CA ASP A 19 -26.20 -14.01 17.80
C ASP A 19 -25.71 -12.58 18.17
N GLU A 20 -26.38 -11.90 19.10
CA GLU A 20 -26.00 -10.57 19.60
C GLU A 20 -25.31 -10.63 20.98
N ASP A 21 -24.14 -11.28 21.11
CA ASP A 21 -23.40 -11.17 22.39
C ASP A 21 -21.86 -11.20 22.27
N ALA A 22 -21.32 -11.11 21.05
CA ALA A 22 -19.86 -11.10 20.84
C ALA A 22 -19.27 -9.68 20.70
N SER A 23 -20.09 -8.65 20.45
CA SER A 23 -19.61 -7.29 20.15
C SER A 23 -19.24 -6.46 21.38
N HIS A 24 -19.81 -6.74 22.55
CA HIS A 24 -19.60 -5.93 23.76
C HIS A 24 -18.38 -6.34 24.60
N GLY A 25 -17.91 -7.58 24.45
CA GLY A 25 -16.76 -8.08 25.21
C GLY A 25 -15.44 -7.42 24.79
N PHE A 26 -15.23 -7.21 23.49
CA PHE A 26 -14.00 -6.57 23.02
C PHE A 26 -13.95 -5.07 23.29
N SER A 27 -15.08 -4.35 23.19
CA SER A 27 -15.10 -2.91 23.48
C SER A 27 -14.79 -2.63 24.94
N ALA A 28 -15.41 -3.38 25.87
CA ALA A 28 -15.17 -3.25 27.29
C ALA A 28 -13.71 -3.54 27.66
N LEU A 29 -13.13 -4.60 27.11
CA LEU A 29 -11.71 -4.93 27.31
C LEU A 29 -10.77 -3.86 26.73
N THR A 30 -11.09 -3.28 25.58
CA THR A 30 -10.27 -2.17 25.02
C THR A 30 -10.38 -0.88 25.81
N GLU A 31 -11.52 -0.66 26.47
CA GLU A 31 -11.76 0.50 27.33
C GLU A 31 -10.99 0.33 28.66
N GLU A 32 -11.08 -0.85 29.27
CA GLU A 32 -10.32 -1.25 30.46
C GLU A 32 -8.80 -1.15 30.21
N LEU A 33 -8.30 -1.68 29.09
CA LEU A 33 -6.90 -1.56 28.70
C LEU A 33 -6.47 -0.10 28.50
N ARG A 34 -7.33 0.75 27.92
CA ARG A 34 -7.03 2.17 27.70
C ARG A 34 -6.98 2.95 29.02
N GLU A 35 -7.85 2.61 29.98
CA GLU A 35 -7.81 3.16 31.34
C GLU A 35 -6.58 2.70 32.12
N GLU A 36 -6.15 1.45 31.93
CA GLU A 36 -4.92 0.91 32.53
C GLU A 36 -3.67 1.59 31.94
N GLU A 37 -3.57 1.70 30.61
CA GLU A 37 -2.50 2.41 29.90
C GLU A 37 -2.41 3.90 30.29
N ALA A 38 -3.53 4.57 30.54
CA ALA A 38 -3.56 5.97 30.97
C ALA A 38 -3.05 6.19 32.40
N ASN A 39 -3.12 5.15 33.24
CA ASN A 39 -2.68 5.17 34.64
C ASN A 39 -1.27 4.60 34.83
N GLU A 40 -0.73 3.89 33.83
CA GLU A 40 0.67 3.49 33.82
C GLU A 40 1.58 4.69 33.49
N PRO A 41 2.71 4.87 34.20
CA PRO A 41 3.69 5.87 33.82
C PRO A 41 4.27 5.50 32.45
N THR A 42 4.07 6.34 31.45
CA THR A 42 4.59 6.13 30.09
C THR A 42 6.08 5.83 30.14
N VAL A 43 6.49 4.66 29.66
CA VAL A 43 7.91 4.29 29.55
C VAL A 43 8.50 5.01 28.34
N GLY A 44 9.09 6.19 28.57
CA GLY A 44 9.74 7.00 27.54
C GLY A 44 9.33 8.46 27.59
N SER A 45 10.17 9.35 27.05
CA SER A 45 9.83 10.76 26.89
C SER A 45 8.85 10.94 25.71
N GLU A 46 8.03 12.00 25.73
CA GLU A 46 7.30 12.48 24.54
C GLU A 46 8.26 12.74 23.37
N GLU A 47 9.50 13.17 23.67
CA GLU A 47 10.56 13.33 22.67
C GLU A 47 11.00 11.99 22.07
N ASP A 48 11.04 10.92 22.87
CA ASP A 48 11.38 9.57 22.40
C ASP A 48 10.25 9.00 21.52
N SER A 49 8.99 9.32 21.85
CA SER A 49 7.82 8.90 21.08
C SER A 49 7.81 9.49 19.67
N GLN A 50 8.28 10.73 19.51
CA GLN A 50 8.48 11.36 18.20
C GLN A 50 9.63 10.70 17.42
N ALA A 51 10.70 10.30 18.11
CA ALA A 51 11.85 9.64 17.48
C ALA A 51 11.56 8.20 17.04
N TYR A 52 10.67 7.49 17.74
CA TYR A 52 10.39 6.06 17.55
C TYR A 52 8.95 5.74 17.13
N ALA A 53 8.25 6.66 16.46
CA ALA A 53 6.93 6.36 15.90
C ALA A 53 7.00 5.13 14.95
N LEU A 54 6.40 4.01 15.37
CA LEU A 54 6.42 2.73 14.65
C LEU A 54 5.80 2.84 13.24
N PHE A 55 4.78 3.70 13.11
CA PHE A 55 4.15 4.05 11.85
C PHE A 55 4.15 5.56 11.65
N GLU A 56 4.57 6.04 10.47
CA GLU A 56 4.54 7.48 10.14
C GLU A 56 3.12 8.09 10.20
N THR A 57 2.07 7.26 10.03
CA THR A 57 0.67 7.68 10.21
C THR A 57 0.33 8.03 11.65
N ASN A 58 1.09 7.52 12.60
CA ASN A 58 0.89 7.72 14.03
C ASN A 58 1.79 8.83 14.58
N HIS A 59 2.54 9.52 13.71
CA HIS A 59 3.43 10.60 14.12
C HIS A 59 2.60 11.86 14.44
N PRO A 60 2.90 12.59 15.54
CA PRO A 60 2.11 13.77 15.97
C PRO A 60 2.15 14.95 14.98
N SER A 61 3.05 14.93 14.00
CA SER A 61 3.03 15.90 12.88
C SER A 61 1.97 15.59 11.80
N VAL A 62 1.26 14.46 11.94
CA VAL A 62 0.22 13.99 11.02
C VAL A 62 -1.17 14.02 11.68
N THR A 63 -1.24 14.17 13.01
CA THR A 63 -2.49 14.37 13.73
C THR A 63 -3.06 15.75 13.41
N LEU A 64 -4.33 15.78 13.01
CA LEU A 64 -5.06 17.01 12.73
C LEU A 64 -5.97 17.32 13.92
N ASN A 65 -5.84 18.52 14.49
CA ASN A 65 -6.74 19.01 15.53
C ASN A 65 -7.93 19.75 14.91
N GLU A 66 -9.02 19.88 15.68
CA GLU A 66 -10.21 20.66 15.23
C GLU A 66 -9.90 22.14 15.06
N ASP A 67 -8.89 22.66 15.78
CA ASP A 67 -8.43 24.04 15.72
C ASP A 67 -7.49 24.34 14.54
N ASP A 68 -7.02 23.31 13.81
CA ASP A 68 -6.10 23.49 12.70
C ASP A 68 -6.78 24.19 11.52
N SER A 69 -6.06 25.14 10.89
CA SER A 69 -6.56 25.82 9.71
C SER A 69 -6.78 24.83 8.56
N GLU A 70 -7.82 25.06 7.74
CA GLU A 70 -8.11 24.23 6.56
C GLU A 70 -6.88 24.08 5.65
N VAL A 71 -6.06 25.12 5.53
CA VAL A 71 -4.81 25.12 4.74
C VAL A 71 -3.77 24.16 5.33
N GLU A 72 -3.64 24.11 6.66
CA GLU A 72 -2.68 23.24 7.35
C GLU A 72 -3.08 21.76 7.17
N ARG A 73 -4.38 21.47 7.31
CA ARG A 73 -4.95 20.14 7.07
C ARG A 73 -4.68 19.67 5.65
N ILE A 74 -4.91 20.51 4.65
CA ILE A 74 -4.62 20.20 3.24
C ILE A 74 -3.13 19.90 3.03
N HIS A 75 -2.24 20.72 3.57
CA HIS A 75 -0.79 20.51 3.43
C HIS A 75 -0.29 19.22 4.08
N VAL A 76 -0.80 18.86 5.26
CA VAL A 76 -0.44 17.60 5.95
C VAL A 76 -0.89 16.41 5.12
N VAL A 77 -2.13 16.41 4.64
CA VAL A 77 -2.68 15.34 3.79
C VAL A 77 -1.90 15.25 2.47
N GLU A 78 -1.62 16.36 1.81
CA GLU A 78 -0.87 16.37 0.55
C GLU A 78 0.54 15.80 0.74
N ARG A 79 1.25 16.19 1.80
CA ARG A 79 2.57 15.67 2.15
C ARG A 79 2.51 14.15 2.34
N MET A 80 1.51 13.66 3.05
CA MET A 80 1.33 12.24 3.32
C MET A 80 1.07 11.45 2.02
N VAL A 81 0.10 11.91 1.22
CA VAL A 81 -0.22 11.30 -0.07
C VAL A 81 0.99 11.30 -1.01
N ARG A 82 1.77 12.39 -1.04
CA ARG A 82 3.01 12.47 -1.83
C ARG A 82 4.06 11.46 -1.39
N ARG A 83 4.25 11.26 -0.08
CA ARG A 83 5.22 10.29 0.44
C ARG A 83 4.81 8.85 0.12
N TYR A 84 3.55 8.50 0.34
CA TYR A 84 3.03 7.16 0.02
C TYR A 84 3.06 6.87 -1.48
N ARG A 85 2.75 7.87 -2.32
CA ARG A 85 2.92 7.78 -3.78
C ARG A 85 4.36 7.50 -4.17
N HIS A 86 5.33 8.14 -3.51
CA HIS A 86 6.75 7.88 -3.79
C HIS A 86 7.16 6.44 -3.43
N ARG A 87 6.72 5.94 -2.26
CA ARG A 87 6.96 4.55 -1.83
C ARG A 87 6.39 3.54 -2.83
N TRP A 88 5.14 3.74 -3.26
CA TRP A 88 4.52 2.89 -4.27
C TRP A 88 5.23 2.97 -5.63
N GLY A 89 5.71 4.16 -6.00
CA GLY A 89 6.52 4.37 -7.19
C GLY A 89 7.81 3.55 -7.20
N ILE A 90 8.49 3.43 -6.05
CA ILE A 90 9.68 2.58 -5.91
C ILE A 90 9.33 1.10 -6.12
N GLU A 91 8.25 0.61 -5.50
CA GLU A 91 7.84 -0.78 -5.64
C GLU A 91 7.53 -1.13 -7.11
N ASN A 92 6.75 -0.29 -7.78
CA ASN A 92 6.43 -0.49 -9.19
C ASN A 92 7.65 -0.34 -10.10
N GLY A 93 8.53 0.62 -9.82
CA GLY A 93 9.79 0.75 -10.54
C GLY A 93 10.65 -0.51 -10.39
N TYR A 94 10.74 -1.07 -9.18
CA TYR A 94 11.49 -2.29 -8.93
C TYR A 94 10.89 -3.51 -9.63
N LYS A 95 9.56 -3.63 -9.70
CA LYS A 95 8.88 -4.69 -10.48
C LYS A 95 9.30 -4.65 -11.95
N GLN A 96 9.42 -3.47 -12.54
CA GLN A 96 9.83 -3.31 -13.94
C GLN A 96 11.34 -3.55 -14.15
N ILE A 97 12.19 -3.10 -13.22
CA ILE A 97 13.64 -3.37 -13.26
C ILE A 97 13.92 -4.90 -13.24
N LYS A 98 13.11 -5.69 -12.52
CA LYS A 98 13.24 -7.15 -12.52
C LYS A 98 13.11 -7.76 -13.92
N THR A 99 12.34 -7.18 -14.83
CA THR A 99 12.19 -7.64 -16.21
C THR A 99 13.52 -7.56 -16.98
N PHE A 100 14.34 -6.55 -16.70
CA PHE A 100 15.65 -6.37 -17.33
C PHE A 100 16.79 -7.11 -16.63
N ARG A 101 16.54 -7.62 -15.42
CA ARG A 101 17.56 -8.24 -14.58
C ARG A 101 17.81 -9.70 -14.99
N VAL A 102 19.03 -10.00 -15.43
CA VAL A 102 19.42 -11.38 -15.77
C VAL A 102 19.36 -12.29 -14.53
N ARG A 103 18.75 -13.47 -14.67
CA ARG A 103 18.76 -14.53 -13.65
C ARG A 103 20.18 -15.10 -13.54
N THR A 104 20.83 -14.86 -12.40
CA THR A 104 22.19 -15.34 -12.14
C THR A 104 22.19 -16.27 -10.92
N THR A 105 22.93 -17.38 -10.99
CA THR A 105 23.12 -18.33 -9.88
C THR A 105 24.36 -18.03 -9.04
N SER A 106 25.20 -17.08 -9.49
CA SER A 106 26.44 -16.69 -8.80
C SER A 106 26.18 -16.12 -7.40
N LYS A 107 27.00 -16.51 -6.44
CA LYS A 107 26.94 -16.06 -5.02
C LYS A 107 27.77 -14.81 -4.76
N ARG A 108 28.63 -14.39 -5.69
CA ARG A 108 29.51 -13.21 -5.48
C ARG A 108 28.67 -11.94 -5.51
N HIS A 109 28.76 -11.16 -4.42
CA HIS A 109 28.00 -9.92 -4.24
C HIS A 109 28.24 -8.90 -5.37
N THR A 110 29.48 -8.75 -5.81
CA THR A 110 29.87 -7.80 -6.87
C THR A 110 29.11 -8.02 -8.18
N TYR A 111 28.94 -9.27 -8.60
CA TYR A 111 28.18 -9.59 -9.82
C TYR A 111 26.68 -9.30 -9.66
N ARG A 112 26.10 -9.57 -8.48
CA ARG A 112 24.69 -9.26 -8.21
C ARG A 112 24.44 -7.76 -8.21
N PHE A 113 25.35 -6.99 -7.63
CA PHE A 113 25.28 -5.54 -7.59
C PHE A 113 25.45 -4.94 -8.99
N PHE A 114 26.45 -5.38 -9.75
CA PHE A 114 26.63 -4.96 -11.15
C PHE A 114 25.40 -5.26 -11.99
N ASN A 115 24.88 -6.48 -11.91
CA ASN A 115 23.71 -6.90 -12.67
C ASN A 115 22.45 -6.07 -12.30
N PHE A 116 22.30 -5.71 -11.03
CA PHE A 116 21.23 -4.81 -10.58
C PHE A 116 21.40 -3.40 -11.16
N LEU A 117 22.59 -2.80 -11.04
CA LEU A 117 22.86 -1.47 -11.62
C LEU A 117 22.65 -1.47 -13.13
N PHE A 118 23.11 -2.51 -13.83
CA PHE A 118 22.91 -2.65 -15.26
C PHE A 118 21.42 -2.72 -15.63
N ALA A 119 20.61 -3.46 -14.87
CA ALA A 119 19.16 -3.48 -15.05
C ALA A 119 18.52 -2.10 -14.83
N CYS A 120 18.99 -1.32 -13.84
CA CYS A 120 18.54 0.06 -13.64
C CYS A 120 18.87 0.96 -14.83
N VAL A 121 20.06 0.81 -15.43
CA VAL A 121 20.45 1.56 -16.63
C VAL A 121 19.55 1.19 -17.81
N LEU A 122 19.31 -0.10 -18.06
CA LEU A 122 18.41 -0.55 -19.14
C LEU A 122 16.97 -0.03 -18.94
N TYR A 123 16.47 -0.06 -17.71
CA TYR A 123 15.17 0.52 -17.38
C TYR A 123 15.11 2.01 -17.73
N ASN A 124 16.15 2.78 -17.38
CA ASN A 124 16.21 4.21 -17.69
C ASN A 124 16.26 4.46 -19.20
N VAL A 125 17.03 3.66 -19.96
CA VAL A 125 17.07 3.75 -21.43
C VAL A 125 15.70 3.47 -22.03
N TRP A 126 15.04 2.41 -21.57
CA TRP A 126 13.68 2.08 -22.02
C TRP A 126 12.69 3.22 -21.71
N ARG A 127 12.72 3.80 -20.50
CA ARG A 127 11.86 4.94 -20.14
C ARG A 127 12.12 6.18 -20.99
N LEU A 128 13.39 6.45 -21.35
CA LEU A 128 13.74 7.54 -22.27
C LEU A 128 13.18 7.26 -23.67
N VAL A 129 13.30 6.03 -24.18
CA VAL A 129 12.74 5.64 -25.48
C VAL A 129 11.21 5.75 -25.47
N ASP A 130 10.53 5.27 -24.43
CA ASP A 130 9.08 5.42 -24.27
C ASP A 130 8.66 6.89 -24.30
N LEU A 131 9.40 7.76 -23.60
CA LEU A 131 9.14 9.19 -23.56
C LEU A 131 9.37 9.86 -24.92
N LEU A 132 10.46 9.51 -25.61
CA LEU A 132 10.74 10.00 -26.97
C LEU A 132 9.66 9.58 -27.97
N VAL A 133 9.19 8.33 -27.89
CA VAL A 133 8.11 7.82 -28.74
C VAL A 133 6.80 8.56 -28.47
N LYS A 134 6.47 8.82 -27.21
CA LYS A 134 5.29 9.63 -26.84
C LYS A 134 5.37 11.04 -27.38
N LEU A 135 6.51 11.72 -27.19
CA LEU A 135 6.72 13.05 -27.75
C LEU A 135 6.60 13.07 -29.27
N ALA A 136 7.13 12.05 -29.96
CA ALA A 136 7.07 11.97 -31.42
C ALA A 136 5.66 11.68 -31.97
N VAL A 137 4.85 10.88 -31.26
CA VAL A 137 3.52 10.44 -31.74
C VAL A 137 2.39 11.34 -31.25
N GLU A 138 2.41 11.74 -29.99
CA GLU A 138 1.31 12.45 -29.33
C GLU A 138 1.58 13.95 -29.19
N GLY A 139 2.84 14.40 -29.29
CA GLY A 139 3.23 15.80 -29.08
C GLY A 139 3.15 16.27 -27.61
N GLU A 140 2.44 15.54 -26.75
CA GLU A 140 2.26 15.81 -25.33
C GLU A 140 2.43 14.52 -24.51
N ILE A 141 2.92 14.64 -23.27
CA ILE A 141 3.06 13.52 -22.33
C ILE A 141 1.78 13.45 -21.49
N THR A 142 0.69 12.98 -22.10
CA THR A 142 -0.64 13.01 -21.45
C THR A 142 -0.85 11.84 -20.49
N THR A 143 -0.24 10.69 -20.77
CA THR A 143 -0.55 9.43 -20.07
C THR A 143 0.68 8.77 -19.45
N TYR A 144 0.55 8.34 -18.18
CA TYR A 144 1.62 7.65 -17.45
C TYR A 144 1.92 6.24 -18.00
N ALA A 145 0.90 5.57 -18.56
CA ALA A 145 1.02 4.23 -19.13
C ALA A 145 2.11 4.19 -20.22
N PRO A 146 3.08 3.28 -20.16
CA PRO A 146 4.10 3.15 -21.20
C PRO A 146 3.43 2.75 -22.52
N ARG A 147 3.82 3.42 -23.60
CA ARG A 147 3.38 3.13 -24.98
C ARG A 147 4.22 1.99 -25.56
N VAL A 148 5.51 1.96 -25.23
CA VAL A 148 6.41 0.86 -25.54
C VAL A 148 6.56 0.00 -24.29
N ASP A 149 6.11 -1.25 -24.33
CA ASP A 149 6.32 -2.17 -23.21
C ASP A 149 7.81 -2.57 -23.08
N ALA A 150 8.24 -2.90 -21.85
CA ALA A 150 9.60 -3.33 -21.57
C ALA A 150 10.00 -4.55 -22.43
N ASN A 151 9.08 -5.50 -22.62
CA ASN A 151 9.32 -6.67 -23.46
C ASN A 151 9.49 -6.30 -24.94
N GLN A 152 8.69 -5.36 -25.44
CA GLN A 152 8.82 -4.88 -26.82
C GLN A 152 10.19 -4.24 -27.05
N PHE A 153 10.66 -3.42 -26.10
CA PHE A 153 12.00 -2.83 -26.17
C PHE A 153 13.10 -3.88 -26.22
N VAL A 154 13.04 -4.90 -25.36
CA VAL A 154 14.03 -5.99 -25.36
C VAL A 154 13.98 -6.78 -26.67
N THR A 155 12.79 -7.10 -27.18
CA THR A 155 12.62 -7.83 -28.45
C THR A 155 13.20 -7.06 -29.62
N VAL A 156 12.96 -5.75 -29.68
CA VAL A 156 13.53 -4.88 -30.72
C VAL A 156 15.04 -4.83 -30.59
N ALA A 157 15.58 -4.63 -29.39
CA ALA A 157 17.02 -4.63 -29.16
C ALA A 157 17.68 -5.94 -29.61
N LYS A 158 17.10 -7.10 -29.25
CA LYS A 158 17.59 -8.42 -29.66
C LYS A 158 17.67 -8.57 -31.19
N LYS A 159 16.62 -8.13 -31.90
CA LYS A 159 16.57 -8.16 -33.36
C LYS A 159 17.70 -7.34 -34.01
N TYR A 160 18.08 -6.20 -33.41
CA TYR A 160 19.15 -5.35 -33.93
C TYR A 160 20.55 -5.88 -33.62
N TYR A 161 20.70 -6.76 -32.63
CA TYR A 161 21.99 -7.31 -32.20
C TYR A 161 22.17 -8.80 -32.56
N ASP A 162 21.32 -9.34 -33.44
CA ASP A 162 21.34 -10.75 -33.89
C ASP A 162 21.44 -11.77 -32.73
N LEU A 163 20.76 -11.46 -31.62
CA LEU A 163 20.68 -12.36 -30.47
C LEU A 163 19.48 -13.30 -30.65
N ASP A 164 19.68 -14.59 -30.39
CA ASP A 164 18.60 -15.58 -30.47
C ASP A 164 17.39 -15.19 -29.59
N PRO A 165 16.15 -15.45 -30.07
CA PRO A 165 14.94 -15.15 -29.32
C PRO A 165 14.93 -15.91 -27.98
N PRO A 166 14.34 -15.34 -26.91
CA PRO A 166 14.24 -16.06 -25.64
C PRO A 166 13.31 -17.27 -25.78
N ASP A 167 13.69 -18.37 -25.14
CA ASP A 167 12.76 -19.46 -24.78
C ASP A 167 11.64 -18.93 -23.85
#